data_AF-A0A6I3S188-F1
#
_entry.id   AF-A0A6I3S188-F1
#
_cell.length_a   1.000
_cell.length_b   1.000
_cell.length_c   1.000
_cell.angle_alpha   90.00
_cell.angle_beta   90.00
_cell.angle_gamma   90.00
#
_symmetry.space_group_name_H-M   'P 1'
#
loop_
_entity.id
_entity.type
_entity.pdbx_description
1 polymer ?
#
loop_
_entity_poly.entity_id
_entity_poly.type
_entity_poly.pdbx_seq_one_letter_code
_entity_poly.pdbx_strand_id
1 'polypeptide(L)'
;MKSRSNRRRAMLKVTLQQGSDSWLDWRREGLTATEAGVILNQNPNKSPWRLWMEKKGKATPQDLSSVPAVRFGRENEDTARKIFECTHSTTAPAVCAEWDADRRFRASFDGLTPDGIPVEFKCPPGNTLADVRENGEFSEAYLLYFFQVQHQLLVSEAPYGWLCFLDGMKLIEFKILRSEETIRQIISAGKVFLDSLKGNEPPAADQSKDPLILSGESAKTWLELAETWLACEQHIKEVERYKKLQGEVADKMKEILGDFKFCEGFGVRLSASDTLGAIDWKKFAESVNAAPSEYEKFRKAGSKKYRVTPTGRLGPEGFDTAELEILEKSQDDIASADWMF
;
A
#
# COMPACT_ATOMS: atom_id res chain seq x y z
N MET A 1 -35.78 11.97 54.91
CA MET A 1 -35.23 10.83 54.15
C MET A 1 -34.99 11.27 52.71
N LYS A 2 -33.72 11.50 52.30
CA LYS A 2 -33.41 11.79 50.89
C LYS A 2 -33.47 10.47 50.11
N SER A 3 -34.44 10.38 49.21
CA SER A 3 -34.54 9.35 48.19
C SER A 3 -33.20 9.23 47.47
N ARG A 4 -32.50 8.10 47.67
CA ARG A 4 -31.38 7.71 46.82
C ARG A 4 -31.98 7.40 45.46
N SER A 5 -31.85 8.35 44.53
CA SER A 5 -32.14 8.14 43.12
C SER A 5 -31.41 6.89 42.65
N ASN A 6 -32.17 5.84 42.37
CA ASN A 6 -31.68 4.59 41.81
C ASN A 6 -31.40 4.82 40.32
N ARG A 7 -30.44 5.71 39.99
CA ARG A 7 -29.93 5.80 38.61
C ARG A 7 -29.17 4.51 38.35
N ARG A 8 -29.72 3.64 37.49
CA ARG A 8 -28.92 2.59 36.84
C ARG A 8 -27.67 3.26 36.29
N ARG A 9 -26.50 2.67 36.55
CA ARG A 9 -25.25 3.17 35.97
C ARG A 9 -25.30 2.83 34.48
N ALA A 10 -25.27 3.85 33.61
CA ALA A 10 -25.26 3.65 32.15
C ALA A 10 -24.06 2.81 31.68
N MET A 11 -22.91 2.96 32.36
CA MET A 11 -21.67 2.26 32.06
C MET A 11 -20.92 1.83 33.32
N LEU A 12 -20.14 0.77 33.18
CA LEU A 12 -19.22 0.27 34.19
C LEU A 12 -17.80 0.73 33.83
N LYS A 13 -17.28 1.73 34.56
CA LYS A 13 -15.90 2.19 34.39
C LYS A 13 -14.91 1.10 34.81
N VAL A 14 -13.90 0.89 33.99
CA VAL A 14 -12.81 -0.07 34.20
C VAL A 14 -11.51 0.70 34.37
N THR A 15 -10.75 0.38 35.42
CA THR A 15 -9.46 1.02 35.69
C THR A 15 -8.37 0.31 34.90
N LEU A 16 -8.01 0.86 33.74
CA LEU A 16 -6.95 0.37 32.87
C LEU A 16 -6.13 1.55 32.35
N GLN A 17 -4.82 1.34 32.17
CA GLN A 17 -3.99 2.28 31.44
C GLN A 17 -4.13 2.01 29.94
N GLN A 18 -4.69 2.96 29.19
CA GLN A 18 -4.81 2.81 27.73
C GLN A 18 -3.44 2.64 27.09
N GLY A 19 -3.34 1.75 26.11
CA GLY A 19 -2.08 1.36 25.46
C GLY A 19 -1.25 0.31 26.19
N SER A 20 -1.64 -0.11 27.40
CA SER A 20 -0.99 -1.24 28.09
C SER A 20 -1.45 -2.61 27.54
N ASP A 21 -0.69 -3.67 27.84
CA ASP A 21 -1.08 -5.04 27.45
C ASP A 21 -2.43 -5.45 28.06
N SER A 22 -2.67 -5.13 29.33
CA SER A 22 -3.96 -5.40 29.99
C SER A 22 -5.14 -4.70 29.28
N TRP A 23 -4.91 -3.52 28.72
CA TRP A 23 -5.90 -2.81 27.93
C TRP A 23 -6.12 -3.46 26.56
N LEU A 24 -5.05 -3.95 25.91
CA LEU A 24 -5.16 -4.70 24.66
C LEU A 24 -5.92 -6.01 24.88
N ASP A 25 -5.68 -6.71 25.99
CA ASP A 25 -6.35 -7.96 26.35
C ASP A 25 -7.85 -7.72 26.60
N TRP A 26 -8.17 -6.71 27.40
CA TRP A 26 -9.55 -6.28 27.65
C TRP A 26 -10.30 -5.91 26.37
N ARG A 27 -9.62 -5.31 25.38
CA ARG A 27 -10.22 -5.01 24.07
C ARG A 27 -10.51 -6.24 23.22
N ARG A 28 -9.73 -7.33 23.37
CA ARG A 28 -9.94 -8.57 22.59
C ARG A 28 -11.16 -9.35 23.04
N GLU A 29 -11.54 -9.23 24.30
CA GLU A 29 -12.70 -9.92 24.89
C GLU A 29 -14.07 -9.36 24.49
N GLY A 30 -14.11 -8.16 23.89
CA GLY A 30 -15.36 -7.48 23.51
C GLY A 30 -15.26 -6.80 22.16
N LEU A 31 -16.35 -6.14 21.77
CA LEU A 31 -16.42 -5.22 20.65
C LEU A 31 -16.13 -3.81 21.15
N THR A 32 -15.19 -3.13 20.50
CA THR A 32 -14.76 -1.77 20.85
C THR A 32 -15.35 -0.71 19.93
N ALA A 33 -15.39 0.55 20.38
CA ALA A 33 -15.88 1.66 19.57
C ALA A 33 -15.19 1.79 18.20
N THR A 34 -13.86 1.64 18.14
CA THR A 34 -13.08 1.66 16.89
C THR A 34 -13.45 0.55 15.90
N GLU A 35 -14.11 -0.52 16.37
CA GLU A 35 -14.51 -1.66 15.55
C GLU A 35 -15.94 -1.52 15.01
N ALA A 36 -16.71 -0.52 15.47
CA ALA A 36 -18.11 -0.33 15.07
C ALA A 36 -18.27 -0.11 13.56
N GLY A 37 -17.46 0.77 12.96
CA GLY A 37 -17.47 0.97 11.51
C GLY A 37 -17.04 -0.30 10.74
N VAL A 38 -16.17 -1.12 11.32
CA VAL A 38 -15.69 -2.36 10.68
C VAL A 38 -16.81 -3.39 10.62
N ILE A 39 -17.50 -3.66 11.73
CA ILE A 39 -18.59 -4.67 11.76
C ILE A 39 -19.82 -4.25 10.94
N LEU A 40 -19.99 -2.96 10.68
CA LEU A 40 -21.01 -2.43 9.78
C LEU A 40 -20.55 -2.35 8.31
N ASN A 41 -19.34 -2.83 8.02
CA ASN A 41 -18.68 -2.76 6.71
C ASN A 41 -18.51 -1.32 6.16
N GLN A 42 -18.42 -0.32 7.04
CA GLN A 42 -18.24 1.10 6.74
C GLN A 42 -16.78 1.55 6.86
N ASN A 43 -15.87 0.65 7.26
CA ASN A 43 -14.44 0.93 7.25
C ASN A 43 -13.84 0.60 5.87
N PRO A 44 -13.14 1.55 5.21
CA PRO A 44 -12.58 1.32 3.88
C PRO A 44 -11.39 0.34 3.90
N ASN A 45 -10.65 0.28 5.00
CA ASN A 45 -9.37 -0.42 5.09
C ASN A 45 -9.47 -1.78 5.79
N LYS A 46 -10.57 -2.07 6.48
CA LYS A 46 -10.72 -3.31 7.26
C LYS A 46 -12.13 -3.88 7.14
N SER A 47 -12.23 -5.13 6.72
CA SER A 47 -13.48 -5.88 6.66
C SER A 47 -13.83 -6.54 8.01
N PRO A 48 -15.10 -6.95 8.23
CA PRO A 48 -15.45 -7.83 9.34
C PRO A 48 -14.64 -9.13 9.37
N TRP A 49 -14.36 -9.74 8.22
CA TRP A 49 -13.55 -10.97 8.15
C TRP A 49 -12.14 -10.72 8.66
N ARG A 50 -11.49 -9.63 8.25
CA ARG A 50 -10.15 -9.28 8.73
C ARG A 50 -10.14 -9.07 10.25
N LEU A 51 -11.14 -8.35 10.77
CA LEU A 51 -11.28 -8.16 12.22
C LEU A 51 -11.48 -9.49 12.97
N TRP A 52 -12.27 -10.40 12.41
CA TRP A 52 -12.46 -11.74 12.98
C TRP A 52 -11.13 -12.52 13.03
N MET A 53 -10.35 -12.49 11.94
CA MET A 53 -9.04 -13.15 11.88
C MET A 53 -8.09 -12.58 12.93
N GLU A 54 -8.10 -11.25 13.14
CA GLU A 54 -7.32 -10.58 14.19
C GLU A 54 -7.75 -10.99 15.59
N LYS A 55 -9.07 -10.97 15.89
CA LYS A 55 -9.58 -11.37 17.22
C LYS A 55 -9.37 -12.86 17.52
N LYS A 56 -9.29 -13.72 16.51
CA LYS A 56 -8.97 -15.15 16.65
C LYS A 56 -7.47 -15.43 16.69
N GLY A 57 -6.62 -14.42 16.58
CA GLY A 57 -5.16 -14.59 16.55
C GLY A 57 -4.65 -15.29 15.28
N LYS A 58 -5.46 -15.34 14.21
CA LYS A 58 -5.10 -15.91 12.91
C LYS A 58 -4.45 -14.91 11.97
N ALA A 59 -4.56 -13.62 12.29
CA ALA A 59 -3.86 -12.54 11.63
C ALA A 59 -3.36 -11.56 12.68
N THR A 60 -2.20 -10.95 12.44
CA THR A 60 -1.72 -9.85 13.26
C THR A 60 -2.31 -8.54 12.76
N PRO A 61 -2.74 -7.63 13.65
CA PRO A 61 -3.05 -6.26 13.26
C PRO A 61 -1.85 -5.64 12.54
N GLN A 62 -2.12 -4.76 11.57
CA GLN A 62 -1.04 -4.05 10.89
C GLN A 62 -0.30 -3.16 11.88
N ASP A 63 1.03 -3.33 11.97
CA ASP A 63 1.86 -2.41 12.75
C ASP A 63 2.09 -1.12 11.96
N LEU A 64 1.47 -0.04 12.44
CA LEU A 64 1.58 1.29 11.86
C LEU A 64 2.44 2.23 12.73
N SER A 65 3.11 1.70 13.76
CA SER A 65 3.91 2.52 14.70
C SER A 65 5.10 3.23 14.04
N SER A 66 5.61 2.68 12.93
CA SER A 66 6.66 3.27 12.12
C SER A 66 6.16 4.39 11.18
N VAL A 67 4.85 4.53 10.98
CA VAL A 67 4.28 5.53 10.09
C VAL A 67 4.31 6.91 10.78
N PRO A 68 5.02 7.92 10.21
CA PRO A 68 5.17 9.22 10.87
C PRO A 68 3.85 9.91 11.21
N ALA A 69 2.85 9.83 10.33
CA ALA A 69 1.53 10.41 10.56
C ALA A 69 0.79 9.77 11.75
N VAL A 70 0.94 8.45 11.94
CA VAL A 70 0.32 7.71 13.06
C VAL A 70 0.99 8.07 14.38
N ARG A 71 2.33 8.17 14.37
CA ARG A 71 3.10 8.64 15.54
C ARG A 71 2.72 10.06 15.93
N PHE A 72 2.72 10.98 14.96
CA PHE A 72 2.29 12.36 15.15
C PHE A 72 0.90 12.41 15.78
N GLY A 73 -0.03 11.60 15.27
CA GLY A 73 -1.39 11.56 15.79
C GLY A 73 -1.45 11.20 17.28
N ARG A 74 -0.72 10.16 17.70
CA ARG A 74 -0.65 9.70 19.10
C ARG A 74 0.00 10.74 20.02
N GLU A 75 1.06 11.39 19.56
CA GLU A 75 1.80 12.38 20.35
C GLU A 75 0.99 13.68 20.57
N ASN A 76 0.04 13.99 19.68
CA ASN A 76 -0.71 15.24 19.71
C ASN A 76 -2.15 15.10 20.26
N GLU A 77 -2.60 13.89 20.56
CA GLU A 77 -3.95 13.65 21.11
C GLU A 77 -4.15 14.36 22.46
N ASP A 78 -3.13 14.35 23.33
CA ASP A 78 -3.17 15.07 24.62
C ASP A 78 -3.24 16.60 24.42
N THR A 79 -2.58 17.13 23.38
CA THR A 79 -2.69 18.55 23.01
C THR A 79 -4.12 18.90 22.58
N ALA A 80 -4.73 18.06 21.73
CA ALA A 80 -6.12 18.24 21.31
C ALA A 80 -7.09 18.24 22.50
N ARG A 81 -6.91 17.29 23.44
CA ARG A 81 -7.69 17.24 24.68
C ARG A 81 -7.56 18.51 25.50
N LYS A 82 -6.35 18.99 25.75
CA LYS A 82 -6.12 20.23 26.52
C LYS A 82 -6.77 21.46 25.88
N ILE A 83 -6.71 21.57 24.55
CA ILE A 83 -7.38 22.66 23.82
C ILE A 83 -8.90 22.58 24.04
N PHE A 84 -9.49 21.39 23.94
CA PHE A 84 -10.92 21.18 24.18
C PHE A 84 -11.30 21.55 25.62
N GLU A 85 -10.57 21.05 26.61
CA GLU A 85 -10.80 21.31 28.03
C GLU A 85 -10.78 22.81 28.36
N CYS A 86 -9.79 23.54 27.83
CA CYS A 86 -9.71 25.00 27.97
C CYS A 86 -10.87 25.72 27.26
N THR A 87 -11.19 25.32 26.03
CA THR A 87 -12.23 25.97 25.21
C THR A 87 -13.62 25.81 25.82
N HIS A 88 -13.93 24.62 26.34
CA HIS A 88 -15.23 24.29 26.91
C HIS A 88 -15.29 24.47 28.43
N SER A 89 -14.20 24.92 29.06
CA SER A 89 -14.10 25.07 30.53
C SER A 89 -14.53 23.80 31.28
N THR A 90 -14.04 22.65 30.82
CA THR A 90 -14.40 21.32 31.33
C THR A 90 -13.17 20.41 31.44
N THR A 91 -13.35 19.21 31.96
CA THR A 91 -12.35 18.14 31.94
C THR A 91 -12.85 16.99 31.09
N ALA A 92 -11.99 16.32 30.35
CA ALA A 92 -12.34 15.15 29.56
C ALA A 92 -11.25 14.07 29.72
N PRO A 93 -11.08 13.49 30.91
CA PRO A 93 -10.08 12.45 31.13
C PRO A 93 -10.37 11.21 30.28
N ALA A 94 -9.30 10.52 29.90
CA ALA A 94 -9.39 9.23 29.23
C ALA A 94 -9.99 8.18 30.19
N VAL A 95 -10.95 7.40 29.70
CA VAL A 95 -11.70 6.42 30.52
C VAL A 95 -11.92 5.15 29.70
N CYS A 96 -11.82 3.98 30.34
CA CYS A 96 -12.34 2.73 29.78
C CYS A 96 -13.65 2.38 30.45
N ALA A 97 -14.66 1.96 29.69
CA ALA A 97 -15.91 1.48 30.25
C ALA A 97 -16.56 0.38 29.41
N GLU A 98 -17.42 -0.38 30.05
CA GLU A 98 -18.28 -1.40 29.44
C GLU A 98 -19.73 -0.93 29.52
N TRP A 99 -20.54 -1.26 28.52
CA TRP A 99 -21.97 -1.00 28.56
C TRP A 99 -22.64 -1.88 29.62
N ASP A 100 -23.45 -1.29 30.49
CA ASP A 100 -24.05 -2.00 31.63
C ASP A 100 -24.98 -3.14 31.18
N ALA A 101 -25.75 -2.93 30.11
CA ALA A 101 -26.72 -3.92 29.63
C ALA A 101 -26.08 -5.11 28.89
N ASP A 102 -24.92 -4.93 28.27
CA ASP A 102 -24.15 -6.01 27.63
C ASP A 102 -22.66 -5.65 27.61
N ARG A 103 -21.93 -6.18 28.59
CA ARG A 103 -20.50 -5.89 28.86
C ARG A 103 -19.56 -6.29 27.72
N ARG A 104 -20.06 -6.99 26.70
CA ARG A 104 -19.29 -7.28 25.48
C ARG A 104 -19.11 -6.04 24.63
N PHE A 105 -19.94 -5.01 24.79
CA PHE A 105 -19.76 -3.70 24.16
C PHE A 105 -18.96 -2.80 25.10
N ARG A 106 -17.85 -2.27 24.59
CA ARG A 106 -16.82 -1.61 25.41
C ARG A 106 -16.27 -0.39 24.69
N ALA A 107 -15.92 0.65 25.42
CA ALA A 107 -15.31 1.85 24.86
C ALA A 107 -14.07 2.27 25.63
N SER A 108 -13.00 2.53 24.89
CA SER A 108 -11.92 3.41 25.32
C SER A 108 -12.30 4.81 24.85
N PHE A 109 -12.49 5.74 25.77
CA PHE A 109 -12.76 7.14 25.49
C PHE A 109 -11.45 7.92 25.57
N ASP A 110 -11.15 8.74 24.56
CA ASP A 110 -10.01 9.66 24.58
C ASP A 110 -10.26 10.77 25.61
N GLY A 111 -11.52 11.21 25.70
CA GLY A 111 -12.05 12.04 26.77
C GLY A 111 -13.51 11.77 27.10
N LEU A 112 -13.86 11.88 28.37
CA LEU A 112 -15.22 11.74 28.89
C LEU A 112 -15.51 12.85 29.91
N THR A 113 -16.46 13.74 29.61
CA THR A 113 -16.78 14.86 30.50
C THR A 113 -17.44 14.41 31.81
N PRO A 114 -17.52 15.27 32.86
CA PRO A 114 -18.24 14.94 34.09
C PRO A 114 -19.71 14.58 33.86
N ASP A 115 -20.32 15.11 32.80
CA ASP A 115 -21.70 14.82 32.39
C ASP A 115 -21.83 13.53 31.58
N GLY A 116 -20.72 12.81 31.34
CA GLY A 116 -20.69 11.56 30.58
C GLY A 116 -20.70 11.75 29.06
N ILE A 117 -20.46 12.97 28.57
CA ILE A 117 -20.38 13.25 27.13
C ILE A 117 -19.01 12.78 26.62
N PRO A 118 -18.96 11.85 25.64
CA PRO A 118 -17.70 11.42 25.06
C PRO A 118 -17.12 12.46 24.10
N VAL A 119 -15.80 12.53 24.04
CA VAL A 119 -15.02 13.37 23.13
C VAL A 119 -13.94 12.50 22.48
N GLU A 120 -13.99 12.40 21.16
CA GLU A 120 -13.04 11.65 20.34
C GLU A 120 -12.09 12.62 19.66
N PHE A 121 -10.78 12.42 19.84
CA PHE A 121 -9.75 13.31 19.29
C PHE A 121 -9.02 12.65 18.12
N LYS A 122 -8.91 13.36 17.00
CA LYS A 122 -8.19 12.92 15.82
C LYS A 122 -7.16 13.95 15.41
N CYS A 123 -5.94 13.50 15.19
CA CYS A 123 -4.82 14.33 14.73
C CYS A 123 -4.29 13.79 13.38
N PRO A 124 -5.08 13.86 12.29
CA PRO A 124 -4.73 13.23 11.02
C PRO A 124 -3.74 14.08 10.21
N PRO A 125 -3.13 13.52 9.14
CA PRO A 125 -2.24 14.28 8.26
C PRO A 125 -2.95 15.42 7.50
N GLY A 126 -2.16 16.32 6.92
CA GLY A 126 -2.65 17.58 6.34
C GLY A 126 -3.66 17.41 5.19
N ASN A 127 -3.56 16.35 4.38
CA ASN A 127 -4.54 16.06 3.33
C ASN A 127 -5.91 15.68 3.91
N THR A 128 -5.95 14.85 4.94
CA THR A 128 -7.19 14.52 5.65
C THR A 128 -7.78 15.74 6.35
N LEU A 129 -6.96 16.61 6.95
CA LEU A 129 -7.44 17.87 7.52
C LEU A 129 -8.00 18.82 6.45
N ALA A 130 -7.40 18.87 5.26
CA ALA A 130 -7.93 19.68 4.16
C ALA A 130 -9.34 19.23 3.77
N ASP A 131 -9.55 17.91 3.62
CA ASP A 131 -10.87 17.32 3.35
C ASP A 131 -11.88 17.64 4.47
N VAL A 132 -11.49 17.50 5.75
CA VAL A 132 -12.34 17.86 6.89
C VAL A 132 -12.74 19.34 6.87
N ARG A 133 -11.84 20.25 6.49
CA ARG A 133 -12.14 21.69 6.40
C ARG A 133 -13.11 22.00 5.26
N GLU A 134 -12.93 21.36 4.12
CA GLU A 134 -13.71 21.62 2.90
C GLU A 134 -15.09 20.96 2.96
N ASN A 135 -15.14 19.69 3.37
CA ASN A 135 -16.33 18.86 3.28
C ASN A 135 -17.04 18.64 4.61
N GLY A 136 -16.43 19.01 5.75
CA GLY A 136 -17.07 18.93 7.06
C GLY A 136 -17.61 17.53 7.39
N GLU A 137 -18.92 17.44 7.66
CA GLU A 137 -19.59 16.16 7.93
C GLU A 137 -19.65 15.19 6.73
N PHE A 138 -19.30 15.65 5.53
CA PHE A 138 -19.18 14.81 4.34
C PHE A 138 -17.75 14.34 4.07
N SER A 139 -16.77 14.75 4.88
CA SER A 139 -15.39 14.28 4.77
C SER A 139 -15.28 12.78 5.07
N GLU A 140 -14.34 12.11 4.42
CA GLU A 140 -14.13 10.67 4.62
C GLU A 140 -13.80 10.36 6.09
N ALA A 141 -13.01 11.23 6.72
CA ALA A 141 -12.61 11.08 8.11
C ALA A 141 -13.78 11.24 9.08
N TYR A 142 -14.69 12.20 8.85
CA TYR A 142 -15.89 12.33 9.67
C TYR A 142 -16.74 11.07 9.59
N LEU A 143 -17.06 10.62 8.37
CA LEU A 143 -17.91 9.45 8.13
C LEU A 143 -17.31 8.17 8.74
N LEU A 144 -15.98 8.04 8.67
CA LEU A 144 -15.25 6.91 9.27
C LEU A 144 -15.41 6.87 10.79
N TYR A 145 -15.25 8.01 11.47
CA TYR A 145 -15.27 8.08 12.93
C TYR A 145 -16.68 8.30 13.52
N PHE A 146 -17.67 8.62 12.70
CA PHE A 146 -19.07 8.74 13.13
C PHE A 146 -19.56 7.48 13.85
N PHE A 147 -19.30 6.30 13.30
CA PHE A 147 -19.72 5.03 13.92
C PHE A 147 -18.99 4.74 15.23
N GLN A 148 -17.75 5.21 15.37
CA GLN A 148 -16.99 5.11 16.62
C GLN A 148 -17.66 5.96 17.71
N VAL A 149 -18.05 7.19 17.40
CA VAL A 149 -18.76 8.05 18.35
C VAL A 149 -20.15 7.48 18.67
N GLN A 150 -20.90 6.96 17.70
CA GLN A 150 -22.19 6.30 17.98
C GLN A 150 -22.04 5.09 18.93
N HIS A 151 -20.97 4.31 18.80
CA HIS A 151 -20.69 3.23 19.76
C HIS A 151 -20.33 3.77 21.15
N GLN A 152 -19.54 4.84 21.23
CA GLN A 152 -19.26 5.51 22.51
C GLN A 152 -20.56 6.01 23.16
N LEU A 153 -21.51 6.53 22.38
CA LEU A 153 -22.83 6.96 22.86
C LEU A 153 -23.71 5.79 23.28
N LEU A 154 -23.59 4.62 22.65
CA LEU A 154 -24.18 3.38 23.17
C LEU A 154 -23.66 3.08 24.58
N VAL A 155 -22.34 3.08 24.77
CA VAL A 155 -21.72 2.72 26.05
C VAL A 155 -22.03 3.75 27.14
N SER A 156 -21.86 5.05 26.86
CA SER A 156 -22.07 6.11 27.86
C SER A 156 -23.53 6.47 28.11
N GLU A 157 -24.42 6.08 27.20
CA GLU A 157 -25.83 6.50 27.12
C GLU A 157 -26.02 8.03 27.03
N ALA A 158 -24.98 8.75 26.63
CA ALA A 158 -25.05 10.20 26.44
C ALA A 158 -25.92 10.57 25.23
N PRO A 159 -26.62 11.74 25.27
CA PRO A 159 -27.46 12.19 24.17
C PRO A 159 -26.67 12.66 22.94
N TYR A 160 -25.38 12.97 23.09
CA TYR A 160 -24.49 13.37 22.02
C TYR A 160 -23.03 13.20 22.45
N GLY A 161 -22.11 13.27 21.49
CA GLY A 161 -20.66 13.26 21.69
C GLY A 161 -19.99 14.28 20.77
N TRP A 162 -18.69 14.46 20.95
CA TRP A 162 -17.87 15.35 20.14
C TRP A 162 -16.84 14.56 19.34
N LEU A 163 -16.70 14.90 18.06
CA LEU A 163 -15.59 14.47 17.21
C LEU A 163 -14.73 15.70 16.90
N CYS A 164 -13.49 15.69 17.37
CA CYS A 164 -12.60 16.85 17.31
C CYS A 164 -11.36 16.53 16.48
N PHE A 165 -11.08 17.34 15.47
CA PHE A 165 -9.87 17.25 14.66
C PHE A 165 -8.89 18.36 15.03
N LEU A 166 -7.64 17.99 15.40
CA LEU A 166 -6.60 18.97 15.68
C LEU A 166 -6.11 19.63 14.39
N ASP A 167 -6.27 20.95 14.33
CA ASP A 167 -5.81 21.80 13.24
C ASP A 167 -4.87 22.89 13.78
N GLY A 168 -3.57 22.60 13.76
CA GLY A 168 -2.56 23.47 14.38
C GLY A 168 -2.79 23.59 15.88
N MET A 169 -3.19 24.77 16.35
CA MET A 169 -3.50 25.07 17.75
C MET A 169 -5.01 25.29 17.99
N LYS A 170 -5.86 24.76 17.11
CA LYS A 170 -7.32 24.85 17.19
C LYS A 170 -7.94 23.48 16.93
N LEU A 171 -9.23 23.35 17.25
CA LEU A 171 -10.03 22.18 16.94
C LEU A 171 -11.09 22.50 15.90
N ILE A 172 -11.27 21.61 14.94
CA ILE A 172 -12.50 21.52 14.15
C ILE A 172 -13.41 20.54 14.89
N GLU A 173 -14.52 21.03 15.42
CA GLU A 173 -15.39 20.27 16.33
C GLU A 173 -16.74 19.96 15.68
N PHE A 174 -17.13 18.70 15.73
CA PHE A 174 -18.45 18.25 15.29
C PHE A 174 -19.23 17.65 16.46
N LYS A 175 -20.47 18.11 16.65
CA LYS A 175 -21.39 17.57 17.64
C LYS A 175 -22.21 16.44 17.02
N ILE A 176 -21.93 15.20 17.40
CA ILE A 176 -22.64 14.03 16.89
C ILE A 176 -23.77 13.66 17.85
N LEU A 177 -25.01 13.79 17.39
CA LEU A 177 -26.19 13.39 18.16
C LEU A 177 -26.32 11.86 18.22
N ARG A 178 -26.82 11.36 19.33
CA ARG A 178 -27.14 9.94 19.50
C ARG A 178 -28.22 9.51 18.48
N SER A 179 -27.87 8.52 17.67
CA SER A 179 -28.78 7.90 16.70
C SER A 179 -29.20 6.52 17.21
N GLU A 180 -30.44 6.40 17.69
CA GLU A 180 -30.97 5.10 18.13
C GLU A 180 -31.00 4.07 16.99
N GLU A 181 -31.17 4.51 15.75
CA GLU A 181 -31.13 3.62 14.59
C GLU A 181 -29.71 3.05 14.38
N THR A 182 -28.71 3.92 14.34
CA THR A 182 -27.31 3.49 14.17
C THR A 182 -26.86 2.62 15.34
N ILE A 183 -27.25 2.96 16.56
CA ILE A 183 -26.95 2.16 17.75
C ILE A 183 -27.60 0.77 17.66
N ARG A 184 -28.86 0.66 17.21
CA ARG A 184 -29.49 -0.64 16.97
C ARG A 184 -28.73 -1.47 15.94
N GLN A 185 -28.23 -0.85 14.86
CA GLN A 185 -27.41 -1.52 13.86
C GLN A 185 -26.09 -2.02 14.48
N ILE A 186 -25.39 -1.20 15.26
CA ILE A 186 -24.16 -1.56 15.97
C ILE A 186 -24.41 -2.75 16.91
N ILE A 187 -25.50 -2.74 17.68
CA ILE A 187 -25.85 -3.83 18.59
C ILE A 187 -26.12 -5.12 17.82
N SER A 188 -26.93 -5.03 16.75
CA SER A 188 -27.31 -6.20 15.94
C SER A 188 -26.08 -6.84 15.28
N ALA A 189 -25.32 -6.06 14.51
CA ALA A 189 -24.10 -6.52 13.84
C ALA A 189 -23.04 -6.98 14.85
N GLY A 190 -22.92 -6.28 15.98
CA GLY A 190 -21.98 -6.63 17.04
C GLY A 190 -22.30 -7.97 17.67
N LYS A 191 -23.57 -8.29 17.94
CA LYS A 191 -23.98 -9.60 18.46
C LYS A 191 -23.67 -10.72 17.46
N VAL A 192 -24.05 -10.53 16.19
CA VAL A 192 -23.73 -11.50 15.12
C VAL A 192 -22.22 -11.75 15.03
N PHE A 193 -21.44 -10.68 15.01
CA PHE A 193 -19.98 -10.77 14.96
C PHE A 193 -19.39 -11.47 16.20
N LEU A 194 -19.86 -11.14 17.40
CA LEU A 194 -19.39 -11.76 18.65
C LEU A 194 -19.75 -13.24 18.73
N ASP A 195 -20.92 -13.64 18.23
CA ASP A 195 -21.32 -15.06 18.20
C ASP A 195 -20.52 -15.84 17.16
N SER A 196 -20.15 -15.21 16.03
CA SER A 196 -19.24 -15.79 15.02
C SER A 196 -17.86 -16.15 15.59
N LEU A 197 -17.36 -15.39 16.58
CA LEU A 197 -16.09 -15.69 17.27
C LEU A 197 -16.18 -16.99 18.09
N LYS A 198 -17.36 -17.27 18.68
CA LYS A 198 -17.64 -18.48 19.47
C LYS A 198 -17.83 -19.70 18.58
N GLY A 199 -18.65 -19.57 17.53
CA GLY A 199 -18.94 -20.65 16.57
C GLY A 199 -17.78 -21.03 15.67
N ASN A 200 -16.73 -20.19 15.62
CA ASN A 200 -15.58 -20.34 14.72
C ASN A 200 -15.96 -20.26 13.22
N GLU A 201 -17.09 -19.62 12.91
CA GLU A 201 -17.57 -19.34 11.58
C GLU A 201 -17.24 -17.88 11.24
N PRO A 202 -16.27 -17.61 10.35
CA PRO A 202 -15.90 -16.23 10.03
C PRO A 202 -17.00 -15.54 9.19
N PRO A 203 -17.14 -14.21 9.28
CA PRO A 203 -17.87 -13.43 8.29
C PRO A 203 -17.36 -13.71 6.87
N ALA A 204 -18.14 -13.42 5.82
CA ALA A 204 -17.62 -13.53 4.46
C ALA A 204 -16.43 -12.57 4.23
N ALA A 205 -15.40 -13.03 3.52
CA ALA A 205 -14.30 -12.18 3.07
C ALA A 205 -14.78 -11.19 2.00
N ASP A 206 -14.26 -9.97 2.05
CA ASP A 206 -14.52 -8.92 1.06
C ASP A 206 -13.47 -8.99 -0.04
N GLN A 207 -13.87 -9.36 -1.27
CA GLN A 207 -12.95 -9.53 -2.41
C GLN A 207 -12.16 -8.25 -2.76
N SER A 208 -12.65 -7.07 -2.38
CA SER A 208 -11.99 -5.79 -2.66
C SER A 208 -10.99 -5.38 -1.57
N LYS A 209 -11.03 -6.00 -0.39
CA LYS A 209 -10.21 -5.63 0.78
C LYS A 209 -9.34 -6.76 1.33
N ASP A 210 -9.82 -7.99 1.22
CA ASP A 210 -9.21 -9.15 1.84
C ASP A 210 -8.38 -9.98 0.83
N PRO A 211 -7.25 -10.56 1.28
CA PRO A 211 -6.48 -11.43 0.42
C PRO A 211 -7.24 -12.72 0.13
N LEU A 212 -7.05 -13.26 -1.08
CA LEU A 212 -7.45 -14.63 -1.39
C LEU A 212 -6.61 -15.59 -0.55
N ILE A 213 -7.25 -16.32 0.36
CA ILE A 213 -6.63 -17.40 1.11
C ILE A 213 -6.82 -18.71 0.33
N LEU A 214 -5.74 -19.18 -0.28
CA LEU A 214 -5.75 -20.43 -1.03
C LEU A 214 -5.84 -21.64 -0.10
N SER A 215 -6.56 -22.67 -0.51
CA SER A 215 -6.69 -23.92 0.23
C SER A 215 -6.99 -25.09 -0.70
N GLY A 216 -6.63 -26.31 -0.28
CA GLY A 216 -6.91 -27.52 -1.06
C GLY A 216 -6.26 -27.52 -2.44
N GLU A 217 -7.04 -27.86 -3.47
CA GLU A 217 -6.59 -27.98 -4.86
C GLU A 217 -5.97 -26.67 -5.38
N SER A 218 -6.63 -25.52 -5.15
CA SER A 218 -6.18 -24.24 -5.68
C SER A 218 -4.84 -23.80 -5.10
N ALA A 219 -4.55 -24.15 -3.85
CA ALA A 219 -3.24 -23.90 -3.23
C ALA A 219 -2.13 -24.71 -3.89
N LYS A 220 -2.40 -25.98 -4.25
CA LYS A 220 -1.42 -26.84 -4.94
C LYS A 220 -1.13 -26.31 -6.34
N THR A 221 -2.17 -26.01 -7.11
CA THR A 221 -2.00 -25.43 -8.45
C THR A 221 -1.25 -24.11 -8.41
N TRP A 222 -1.55 -23.24 -7.45
CA TRP A 222 -0.84 -21.96 -7.31
C TRP A 222 0.64 -22.15 -6.97
N LEU A 223 0.98 -23.14 -6.13
CA LEU A 223 2.37 -23.44 -5.78
C LEU A 223 3.17 -23.83 -7.03
N GLU A 224 2.65 -24.75 -7.84
CA GLU A 224 3.31 -25.20 -9.09
C GLU A 224 3.52 -24.04 -10.08
N LEU A 225 2.51 -23.17 -10.22
CA LEU A 225 2.59 -21.97 -11.06
C LEU A 225 3.62 -20.97 -10.52
N ALA A 226 3.65 -20.76 -9.21
CA ALA A 226 4.58 -19.84 -8.58
C ALA A 226 6.04 -20.31 -8.72
N GLU A 227 6.31 -21.61 -8.53
CA GLU A 227 7.63 -22.20 -8.74
C GLU A 227 8.11 -22.01 -10.19
N THR A 228 7.23 -22.31 -11.15
CA THR A 228 7.52 -22.12 -12.58
C THR A 228 7.81 -20.67 -12.91
N TRP A 229 6.99 -19.73 -12.39
CA TRP A 229 7.18 -18.30 -12.59
C TRP A 229 8.54 -17.82 -12.04
N LEU A 230 8.88 -18.21 -10.81
CA LEU A 230 10.14 -17.82 -10.18
C LEU A 230 11.37 -18.35 -10.92
N ALA A 231 11.30 -19.58 -11.46
CA ALA A 231 12.36 -20.14 -12.29
C ALA A 231 12.55 -19.35 -13.60
N CYS A 232 11.45 -19.00 -14.27
CA CYS A 232 11.49 -18.14 -15.46
C CYS A 232 12.12 -16.77 -15.17
N GLU A 233 11.72 -16.12 -14.07
CA GLU A 233 12.28 -14.84 -13.63
C GLU A 233 13.80 -14.91 -13.39
N GLN A 234 14.30 -16.02 -12.84
CA GLN A 234 15.73 -16.22 -12.65
C GLN A 234 16.47 -16.31 -13.99
N HIS A 235 15.95 -17.10 -14.95
CA HIS A 235 16.56 -17.21 -16.28
C HIS A 235 16.49 -15.90 -17.07
N ILE A 236 15.42 -15.11 -16.94
CA ILE A 236 15.32 -13.79 -17.55
C ILE A 236 16.46 -12.88 -17.05
N LYS A 237 16.72 -12.87 -15.74
CA LYS A 237 17.84 -12.09 -15.16
C LYS A 237 19.21 -12.54 -15.70
N GLU A 238 19.40 -13.84 -15.90
CA GLU A 238 20.62 -14.36 -16.53
C GLU A 238 20.77 -13.91 -17.98
N VAL A 239 19.70 -14.01 -18.77
CA VAL A 239 19.68 -13.53 -20.16
C VAL A 239 19.95 -12.03 -20.25
N GLU A 240 19.36 -11.22 -19.35
CA GLU A 240 19.63 -9.78 -19.28
C GLU A 240 21.11 -9.49 -18.95
N ARG A 241 21.71 -10.24 -18.02
CA ARG A 241 23.14 -10.15 -17.72
C ARG A 241 23.99 -10.47 -18.96
N TYR A 242 23.67 -11.55 -19.68
CA TYR A 242 24.41 -11.92 -20.89
C TYR A 242 24.22 -10.92 -22.03
N LYS A 243 23.02 -10.33 -22.18
CA LYS A 243 22.78 -9.23 -23.13
C LYS A 243 23.61 -7.99 -22.80
N LYS A 244 23.73 -7.64 -21.51
CA LYS A 244 24.60 -6.55 -21.08
C LYS A 244 26.06 -6.83 -21.41
N LEU A 245 26.56 -8.02 -21.07
CA LEU A 245 27.92 -8.44 -21.39
C LEU A 245 28.16 -8.44 -22.91
N GLN A 246 27.20 -8.92 -23.71
CA GLN A 246 27.27 -8.88 -25.17
C GLN A 246 27.39 -7.44 -25.69
N GLY A 247 26.68 -6.49 -25.07
CA GLY A 247 26.81 -5.05 -25.35
C GLY A 247 28.22 -4.53 -25.06
N GLU A 248 28.76 -4.81 -23.87
CA GLU A 248 30.11 -4.41 -23.46
C GLU A 248 31.20 -5.00 -24.37
N VAL A 249 31.05 -6.26 -24.78
CA VAL A 249 31.95 -6.91 -25.76
C VAL A 249 31.82 -6.25 -27.13
N ALA A 250 30.59 -6.00 -27.60
CA ALA A 250 30.37 -5.34 -28.88
C ALA A 250 30.96 -3.93 -28.91
N ASP A 251 30.93 -3.18 -27.81
CA ASP A 251 31.55 -1.86 -27.71
C ASP A 251 33.07 -1.92 -27.90
N LYS A 252 33.75 -2.89 -27.26
CA LYS A 252 35.19 -3.14 -27.49
C LYS A 252 35.49 -3.54 -28.94
N MET A 253 34.64 -4.36 -29.56
CA MET A 253 34.80 -4.72 -30.97
C MET A 253 34.66 -3.51 -31.90
N LYS A 254 33.76 -2.56 -31.58
CA LYS A 254 33.61 -1.31 -32.34
C LYS A 254 34.84 -0.43 -32.24
N GLU A 255 35.49 -0.37 -31.07
CA GLU A 255 36.75 0.34 -30.88
C GLU A 255 37.86 -0.23 -31.79
N ILE A 256 37.99 -1.57 -31.83
CA ILE A 256 38.96 -2.25 -32.71
C ILE A 256 38.64 -2.01 -34.19
N LEU A 257 37.36 -2.04 -34.56
CA LEU A 257 36.94 -1.84 -35.95
C LEU A 257 37.29 -0.45 -36.49
N GLY A 258 37.25 0.59 -35.66
CA GLY A 258 37.55 1.97 -36.05
C GLY A 258 36.70 2.44 -37.24
N ASP A 259 37.37 2.86 -38.32
CA ASP A 259 36.72 3.38 -39.53
C ASP A 259 36.42 2.32 -40.61
N PHE A 260 36.86 1.08 -40.41
CA PHE A 260 36.54 -0.01 -41.33
C PHE A 260 35.05 -0.35 -41.31
N LYS A 261 34.52 -0.82 -42.44
CA LYS A 261 33.10 -1.19 -42.57
C LYS A 261 32.78 -2.58 -42.02
N PHE A 262 33.78 -3.46 -41.89
CA PHE A 262 33.61 -4.73 -41.20
C PHE A 262 34.96 -5.29 -40.74
N CYS A 263 34.89 -6.19 -39.76
CA CYS A 263 35.98 -7.08 -39.34
C CYS A 263 35.38 -8.48 -39.19
N GLU A 264 36.05 -9.50 -39.72
CA GLU A 264 35.63 -10.90 -39.62
C GLU A 264 36.83 -11.77 -39.25
N GLY A 265 36.66 -12.59 -38.22
CA GLY A 265 37.66 -13.55 -37.77
C GLY A 265 37.21 -14.28 -36.51
N PHE A 266 37.87 -15.40 -36.20
CA PHE A 266 37.62 -16.20 -34.99
C PHE A 266 36.13 -16.54 -34.76
N GLY A 267 35.41 -16.82 -35.84
CA GLY A 267 34.01 -17.23 -35.81
C GLY A 267 32.99 -16.11 -35.74
N VAL A 268 33.39 -14.83 -35.75
CA VAL A 268 32.47 -13.69 -35.62
C VAL A 268 32.78 -12.60 -36.65
N ARG A 269 31.72 -11.96 -37.17
CA ARG A 269 31.79 -10.76 -37.99
C ARG A 269 31.10 -9.58 -37.31
N LEU A 270 31.80 -8.46 -37.19
CA LEU A 270 31.21 -7.16 -36.89
C LEU A 270 31.10 -6.37 -38.19
N SER A 271 29.91 -5.84 -38.50
CA SER A 271 29.67 -4.97 -39.65
C SER A 271 29.11 -3.62 -39.19
N ALA A 272 29.63 -2.55 -39.78
CA ALA A 272 29.18 -1.17 -39.59
C ALA A 272 28.53 -0.65 -40.87
N SER A 273 27.30 -0.15 -40.74
CA SER A 273 26.56 0.49 -41.82
C SER A 273 26.13 1.89 -41.40
N ASP A 274 26.27 2.86 -42.30
CA ASP A 274 25.74 4.20 -42.04
C ASP A 274 24.22 4.18 -42.23
N THR A 275 23.51 4.74 -41.25
CA THR A 275 22.06 4.90 -41.32
C THR A 275 21.72 6.37 -41.45
N LEU A 276 20.80 6.68 -42.35
CA LEU A 276 20.21 8.01 -42.44
C LEU A 276 19.44 8.30 -41.15
N GLY A 277 19.58 9.51 -40.62
CA GLY A 277 18.83 9.92 -39.44
C GLY A 277 17.33 9.92 -39.72
N ALA A 278 16.52 9.78 -38.68
CA ALA A 278 15.07 9.86 -38.80
C ALA A 278 14.64 11.30 -39.16
N ILE A 279 13.56 11.42 -39.93
CA ILE A 279 12.90 12.71 -40.16
C ILE A 279 12.19 13.15 -38.88
N ASP A 280 12.40 14.39 -38.46
CA ASP A 280 11.65 15.01 -37.37
C ASP A 280 10.28 15.49 -37.88
N TRP A 281 9.33 14.55 -37.97
CA TRP A 281 8.00 14.81 -38.50
C TRP A 281 7.23 15.88 -37.71
N LYS A 282 7.51 16.01 -36.41
CA LYS A 282 6.90 17.04 -35.59
C LYS A 282 7.38 18.43 -36.02
N LYS A 283 8.70 18.64 -36.12
CA LYS A 283 9.26 19.90 -36.60
C LYS A 283 8.87 20.23 -38.04
N PHE A 284 8.79 19.20 -38.90
CA PHE A 284 8.33 19.37 -40.27
C PHE A 284 6.88 19.86 -40.32
N ALA A 285 5.98 19.22 -39.57
CA ALA A 285 4.56 19.60 -39.50
C ALA A 285 4.33 20.99 -38.88
N GLU A 286 5.18 21.41 -37.95
CA GLU A 286 5.13 22.74 -37.32
C GLU A 286 5.72 23.86 -38.21
N SER A 287 6.36 23.52 -39.34
CA SER A 287 6.98 24.51 -40.22
C SER A 287 5.96 25.12 -41.19
N VAL A 288 5.65 26.41 -40.98
CA VAL A 288 4.53 27.12 -41.63
C VAL A 288 4.69 27.30 -43.15
N ASN A 289 5.90 27.11 -43.70
CA ASN A 289 6.23 27.38 -45.11
C ASN A 289 6.98 26.23 -45.82
N ALA A 290 7.14 25.05 -45.22
CA ALA A 290 7.82 23.96 -45.92
C ALA A 290 6.87 23.21 -46.86
N ALA A 291 7.26 23.10 -48.12
CA ALA A 291 6.57 22.26 -49.08
C ALA A 291 6.74 20.77 -48.70
N PRO A 292 5.79 19.88 -49.09
CA PRO A 292 5.91 18.43 -48.87
C PRO A 292 7.23 17.81 -49.37
N SER A 293 7.91 18.41 -50.34
CA SER A 293 9.21 17.98 -50.87
C SER A 293 10.41 18.36 -49.99
N GLU A 294 10.23 19.21 -48.98
CA GLU A 294 11.31 19.76 -48.15
C GLU A 294 11.53 19.00 -46.83
N TYR A 295 10.84 17.88 -46.63
CA TYR A 295 10.93 17.04 -45.42
C TYR A 295 12.38 16.62 -45.09
N GLU A 296 13.21 16.46 -46.11
CA GLU A 296 14.61 16.07 -45.99
C GLU A 296 15.44 17.07 -45.16
N LYS A 297 15.05 18.37 -45.15
CA LYS A 297 15.70 19.41 -44.32
C LYS A 297 15.52 19.18 -42.81
N PHE A 298 14.56 18.35 -42.43
CA PHE A 298 14.26 17.99 -41.05
C PHE A 298 14.83 16.63 -40.66
N ARG A 299 15.70 16.05 -41.50
CA ARG A 299 16.42 14.82 -41.20
C ARG A 299 17.44 15.06 -40.09
N LYS A 300 17.39 14.23 -39.05
CA LYS A 300 18.42 14.23 -37.99
C LYS A 300 19.75 13.72 -38.55
N ALA A 301 20.83 13.98 -37.82
CA ALA A 301 22.13 13.40 -38.16
C ALA A 301 22.04 11.87 -38.27
N GLY A 302 22.71 11.30 -39.27
CA GLY A 302 22.84 9.86 -39.41
C GLY A 302 23.60 9.23 -38.25
N SER A 303 23.51 7.90 -38.13
CA SER A 303 24.21 7.15 -37.09
C SER A 303 24.87 5.91 -37.68
N LYS A 304 25.96 5.43 -37.06
CA LYS A 304 26.53 4.12 -37.40
C LYS A 304 25.72 3.03 -36.69
N LYS A 305 25.17 2.10 -37.46
CA LYS A 305 24.55 0.87 -36.95
C LYS A 305 25.55 -0.26 -37.05
N TYR A 306 25.70 -1.00 -35.95
CA TYR A 306 26.59 -2.14 -35.85
C TYR A 306 25.79 -3.44 -35.75
N ARG A 307 26.26 -4.49 -36.41
CA ARG A 307 25.71 -5.83 -36.32
C ARG A 307 26.83 -6.83 -36.11
N VAL A 308 26.70 -7.65 -35.06
CA VAL A 308 27.58 -8.80 -34.80
C VAL A 308 26.86 -10.06 -35.29
N THR A 309 27.54 -10.87 -36.08
CA THR A 309 27.00 -12.10 -36.67
C THR A 309 27.99 -13.25 -36.43
N PRO A 310 27.56 -14.39 -35.84
CA PRO A 310 28.37 -15.60 -35.84
C PRO A 310 28.58 -16.09 -37.27
N THR A 311 29.82 -16.37 -37.66
CA THR A 311 30.15 -16.85 -39.01
C THR A 311 30.85 -18.21 -39.01
N GLY A 312 31.43 -18.63 -37.88
CA GLY A 312 32.19 -19.88 -37.78
C GLY A 312 33.49 -19.90 -38.60
N ARG A 313 33.89 -18.78 -39.22
CA ARG A 313 35.08 -18.68 -40.07
C ARG A 313 36.27 -18.08 -39.31
N LEU A 314 37.47 -18.59 -39.57
CA LEU A 314 38.71 -18.09 -38.96
C LEU A 314 39.10 -16.69 -39.46
N GLY A 315 38.70 -16.33 -40.69
CA GLY A 315 38.95 -15.04 -41.29
C GLY A 315 37.90 -14.66 -42.34
N PRO A 316 38.09 -13.53 -43.05
CA PRO A 316 37.16 -13.06 -44.06
C PRO A 316 37.04 -14.03 -45.24
N GLU A 317 35.85 -14.10 -45.83
CA GLU A 317 35.57 -14.94 -46.99
C GLU A 317 36.48 -14.58 -48.19
N GLY A 318 37.10 -15.58 -48.80
CA GLY A 318 37.99 -15.41 -49.96
C GLY A 318 39.46 -15.12 -49.64
N PHE A 319 39.85 -15.15 -48.35
CA PHE A 319 41.23 -14.97 -47.92
C PHE A 319 41.84 -16.28 -47.42
N ASP A 320 43.08 -16.58 -47.80
CA ASP A 320 43.85 -17.67 -47.21
C ASP A 320 44.36 -17.25 -45.83
N THR A 321 43.77 -17.84 -44.79
CA THR A 321 44.12 -17.52 -43.41
C THR A 321 45.51 -18.04 -43.00
N ALA A 322 46.09 -18.99 -43.75
CA ALA A 322 47.44 -19.50 -43.48
C ALA A 322 48.54 -18.50 -43.92
N GLU A 323 48.28 -17.67 -44.93
CA GLU A 323 49.21 -16.64 -45.41
C GLU A 323 49.11 -15.32 -44.64
N LEU A 324 48.02 -15.10 -43.89
CA LEU A 324 47.76 -13.82 -43.21
C LEU A 324 48.47 -13.66 -41.85
N GLU A 325 49.33 -14.60 -41.42
CA GLU A 325 49.94 -14.62 -40.07
C GLU A 325 48.91 -14.46 -38.93
N ILE A 326 47.65 -14.85 -39.16
CA ILE A 326 46.54 -14.44 -38.28
C ILE A 326 46.54 -15.17 -36.93
N LEU A 327 47.18 -16.34 -36.76
CA LEU A 327 47.53 -16.91 -35.45
C LEU A 327 48.18 -18.30 -35.61
N GLU A 328 49.40 -18.47 -35.10
CA GLU A 328 50.11 -19.76 -35.05
C GLU A 328 49.61 -20.69 -33.90
N LYS A 329 48.48 -20.39 -33.26
CA LYS A 329 47.86 -21.23 -32.22
C LYS A 329 46.34 -21.16 -32.27
N SER A 330 45.70 -22.31 -32.08
CA SER A 330 44.27 -22.54 -31.78
C SER A 330 43.33 -22.98 -32.92
N GLN A 331 43.80 -23.77 -33.89
CA GLN A 331 42.87 -24.59 -34.68
C GLN A 331 42.06 -25.57 -33.80
N ASP A 332 42.60 -26.00 -32.66
CA ASP A 332 41.93 -26.91 -31.73
C ASP A 332 40.93 -26.24 -30.76
N ASP A 333 41.08 -24.95 -30.41
CA ASP A 333 40.20 -24.30 -29.42
C ASP A 333 38.88 -23.76 -30.03
N ILE A 334 38.84 -23.57 -31.35
CA ILE A 334 37.64 -23.05 -32.05
C ILE A 334 36.67 -24.20 -32.39
N ALA A 335 37.19 -25.42 -32.55
CA ALA A 335 36.40 -26.62 -32.82
C ALA A 335 35.76 -27.24 -31.54
N SER A 336 36.27 -26.93 -30.34
CA SER A 336 35.70 -27.42 -29.07
C SER A 336 34.56 -26.56 -28.53
N ALA A 337 34.32 -25.39 -29.12
CA ALA A 337 33.11 -24.62 -28.84
C ALA A 337 32.00 -25.24 -29.68
N ASP A 338 31.18 -26.11 -29.07
CA ASP A 338 29.92 -26.56 -29.65
C ASP A 338 29.03 -25.32 -29.93
N TRP A 339 29.15 -24.76 -31.13
CA TRP A 339 28.27 -23.71 -31.65
C TRP A 339 26.93 -24.28 -32.14
N MET A 340 26.45 -25.37 -31.52
CA MET A 340 25.12 -25.92 -31.77
C MET A 340 24.09 -25.14 -30.96
N PHE A 341 23.28 -24.35 -31.67
CA PHE A 341 21.91 -24.08 -31.27
C PHE A 341 21.02 -25.25 -31.66
#